data_AF-A0A9P0QAK1-F1
#
_entry.id   AF-A0A9P0QAK1-F1
#
_cell.length_a   1.000
_cell.length_b   1.000
_cell.length_c   1.000
_cell.angle_alpha   90.00
_cell.angle_beta   90.00
_cell.angle_gamma   90.00
#
_symmetry.space_group_name_H-M   'P 1'
#
loop_
_entity.id
_entity.type
_entity.pdbx_description
1 polymer ?
#
loop_
_entity_poly.entity_id
_entity_poly.type
_entity_poly.pdbx_seq_one_letter_code
_entity_poly.pdbx_strand_id
1 'polypeptide(L)'
;MEGNQPEAEICIKCKTEFHGVSGYYKCNSCFGSVHKDCVNLTSSEVRCMPLQKKVLLLICDECKQLIARMPYIVKLMEETKRELADLKANYRKDTYANVLKNTTSAPDSINKPSLPTIIIRPKSQQNIGKNK
;
A
#
# COMPACT_ATOMS: atom_id res chain seq x y z
N MET A 1 -1.62 -6.03 -39.19
CA MET A 1 -1.84 -4.73 -38.52
C MET A 1 -3.03 -4.91 -37.60
N GLU A 2 -2.79 -5.38 -36.38
CA GLU A 2 -3.83 -5.52 -35.37
C GLU A 2 -4.13 -4.12 -34.83
N GLY A 3 -5.28 -3.58 -35.24
CA GLY A 3 -5.77 -2.32 -34.75
C GLY A 3 -6.15 -2.48 -33.27
N ASN A 4 -5.38 -1.84 -32.39
CA ASN A 4 -5.73 -1.69 -30.98
C ASN A 4 -7.09 -0.96 -30.93
N GLN A 5 -8.18 -1.68 -30.68
CA GLN A 5 -9.47 -1.05 -30.43
C GLN A 5 -9.32 -0.18 -29.17
N PRO A 6 -9.73 1.11 -29.20
CA PRO A 6 -9.73 1.92 -27.99
C PRO A 6 -10.73 1.29 -27.01
N GLU A 7 -10.24 0.87 -25.85
CA GLU A 7 -11.10 0.45 -24.74
C GLU A 7 -12.14 1.56 -24.50
N ALA A 8 -13.41 1.17 -24.44
CA ALA A 8 -14.49 2.13 -24.21
C ALA A 8 -14.23 2.83 -22.86
N GLU A 9 -14.04 4.16 -22.87
CA GLU A 9 -13.97 4.90 -21.62
C GLU A 9 -15.33 4.75 -20.89
N ILE A 10 -15.30 4.48 -19.59
CA ILE A 10 -16.49 4.30 -18.75
C ILE A 10 -16.54 5.42 -17.72
N CYS A 11 -17.72 5.99 -17.49
CA CYS A 11 -17.89 6.99 -16.45
C CYS A 11 -17.74 6.37 -15.06
N ILE A 12 -16.83 6.89 -14.25
CA ILE A 12 -16.58 6.34 -12.90
C ILE A 12 -17.78 6.50 -11.96
N LYS A 13 -18.72 7.42 -12.22
CA LYS A 13 -19.89 7.66 -11.36
C LYS A 13 -21.08 6.77 -11.69
N CYS A 14 -21.52 6.75 -12.94
CA CYS A 14 -22.70 5.98 -13.37
C CYS A 14 -22.36 4.62 -13.97
N LYS A 15 -21.07 4.31 -14.17
CA LYS A 15 -20.58 3.04 -14.74
C LYS A 15 -21.12 2.74 -16.15
N THR A 16 -21.56 3.76 -16.87
CA THR A 16 -22.00 3.65 -18.27
C THR A 16 -20.92 4.17 -19.21
N GLU A 17 -20.88 3.60 -20.42
CA GLU A 17 -19.98 4.01 -21.50
C GLU A 17 -20.30 5.43 -21.99
N PHE A 18 -19.28 6.13 -22.49
CA PHE A 18 -19.48 7.40 -23.17
C PHE A 18 -20.02 7.15 -24.59
N HIS A 19 -21.30 7.44 -24.80
CA HIS A 19 -21.89 7.39 -26.14
C HIS A 19 -21.80 8.76 -26.84
N GLY A 20 -21.17 8.80 -28.02
CA GLY A 20 -21.16 9.96 -28.92
C GLY A 20 -20.25 11.13 -28.51
N VAL A 21 -20.70 12.36 -28.80
CA VAL A 21 -19.97 13.64 -28.58
C VAL A 21 -20.15 14.16 -27.14
N SER A 22 -20.67 13.34 -26.23
CA SER A 22 -20.87 13.72 -24.84
C SER A 22 -19.50 13.94 -24.18
N GLY A 23 -19.11 15.21 -24.10
CA GLY A 23 -17.82 15.57 -23.49
C GLY A 23 -17.76 15.08 -22.05
N TYR A 24 -16.58 14.67 -21.62
CA TYR A 24 -16.30 14.22 -20.27
C TYR A 24 -15.27 15.14 -19.60
N TYR A 25 -15.14 14.99 -18.29
CA TYR A 25 -14.03 15.56 -17.54
C TYR A 25 -13.21 14.45 -16.88
N LYS A 26 -11.90 14.65 -16.73
CA LYS A 26 -11.02 13.72 -16.00
C LYS A 26 -10.76 14.25 -14.60
N CYS A 27 -10.85 13.38 -13.61
CA CYS A 27 -10.43 13.69 -12.24
C CYS A 27 -8.91 13.89 -12.19
N ASN A 28 -8.44 14.96 -11.57
CA ASN A 28 -7.01 15.26 -11.42
C ASN A 28 -6.29 14.36 -10.40
N SER A 29 -7.02 13.56 -9.62
CA SER A 29 -6.45 12.65 -8.62
C SER A 29 -6.41 11.19 -9.11
N CYS A 30 -7.54 10.62 -9.51
CA CYS A 30 -7.61 9.23 -9.97
C CYS A 30 -7.56 9.07 -11.49
N PHE A 31 -7.52 10.17 -12.26
CA PHE A 31 -7.55 10.21 -13.73
C PHE A 31 -8.79 9.58 -14.39
N GLY A 32 -9.78 9.16 -13.60
CA GLY A 32 -11.03 8.61 -14.09
C GLY A 32 -11.90 9.64 -14.82
N SER A 33 -12.55 9.20 -15.89
CA SER A 33 -13.48 10.01 -16.70
C SER A 33 -14.87 10.06 -16.07
N VAL A 34 -15.51 11.23 -16.10
CA VAL A 34 -16.87 11.47 -15.58
C VAL A 34 -17.67 12.23 -16.63
N HIS A 35 -18.93 11.84 -16.88
CA HIS A 35 -19.83 12.63 -17.73
C HIS A 35 -19.98 14.06 -17.20
N LYS A 36 -20.13 15.03 -18.10
CA LYS A 36 -20.50 16.41 -17.75
C LYS A 36 -21.73 16.47 -16.83
N ASP A 37 -22.71 15.63 -17.07
CA ASP A 37 -23.95 15.59 -16.26
C ASP A 37 -23.75 14.83 -14.94
N CYS A 38 -22.74 13.97 -14.86
CA CYS A 38 -22.41 13.23 -13.65
C CYS A 38 -21.55 14.04 -12.67
N VAL A 39 -20.87 15.09 -13.12
CA VAL A 39 -19.84 15.77 -12.31
C VAL A 39 -20.38 16.72 -11.24
N ASN A 40 -21.71 16.84 -11.10
CA ASN A 40 -22.39 17.71 -10.11
C ASN A 40 -21.83 19.15 -10.07
N LEU A 41 -21.39 19.67 -11.22
CA LEU A 41 -20.97 21.05 -11.35
C LEU A 41 -22.17 21.94 -11.67
N THR A 42 -22.20 23.13 -11.09
CA THR A 42 -23.14 24.19 -11.44
C THR A 42 -22.87 24.70 -12.87
N SER A 43 -23.87 25.33 -13.49
CA SER A 43 -23.71 25.91 -14.83
C SER A 43 -22.60 26.98 -14.89
N SER A 44 -22.30 27.64 -13.78
CA SER A 44 -21.19 28.59 -13.68
C SER A 44 -19.84 27.87 -13.66
N GLU A 45 -19.71 26.77 -12.92
CA GLU A 45 -18.49 25.97 -12.89
C GLU A 45 -18.22 25.31 -14.24
N VAL A 46 -19.24 24.74 -14.88
CA VAL A 46 -19.12 24.14 -16.23
C VAL A 46 -18.61 25.16 -17.26
N ARG A 47 -19.06 26.43 -17.19
CA ARG A 47 -18.57 27.52 -18.06
C ARG A 47 -17.11 27.88 -17.80
N CYS A 48 -16.64 27.73 -16.56
CA CYS A 48 -15.26 28.01 -16.18
C CYS A 48 -14.31 26.83 -16.50
N MET A 49 -14.80 25.60 -16.63
CA MET A 49 -13.97 24.42 -16.89
C MET A 49 -13.13 24.52 -18.19
N PRO A 50 -13.65 25.00 -19.35
CA PRO A 50 -12.84 25.21 -20.55
C PRO A 50 -11.76 26.28 -20.40
N LEU A 51 -11.90 27.20 -19.43
CA LEU A 51 -10.92 28.24 -19.13
C LEU A 51 -9.74 27.72 -18.28
N GLN A 52 -9.63 26.40 -18.12
CA GLN A 52 -8.57 25.65 -17.42
C GLN A 52 -7.15 25.95 -17.95
N LYS A 53 -6.66 27.16 -17.72
CA LYS A 53 -5.22 27.46 -17.72
C LYS A 53 -4.61 26.92 -16.42
N LYS A 54 -4.55 25.59 -16.27
CA LYS A 54 -3.88 24.84 -15.17
C LYS A 54 -4.28 25.13 -13.70
N VAL A 55 -5.13 26.13 -13.41
CA VAL A 55 -5.49 26.49 -12.02
C VAL A 55 -6.71 25.72 -11.50
N LEU A 56 -7.66 25.37 -12.37
CA LEU A 56 -8.89 24.70 -11.97
C LEU A 56 -8.72 23.18 -12.02
N LEU A 57 -8.76 22.54 -10.85
CA LEU A 57 -8.71 21.09 -10.70
C LEU A 57 -10.12 20.54 -10.51
N LEU A 58 -10.43 19.47 -11.22
CA LEU A 58 -11.60 18.65 -10.97
C LEU A 58 -11.21 17.44 -10.11
N ILE A 59 -11.86 17.29 -8.97
CA ILE A 59 -11.70 16.10 -8.11
C ILE A 59 -13.07 15.41 -8.01
N CYS A 60 -13.13 14.11 -8.29
CA CYS A 60 -14.38 13.35 -8.15
C CYS A 60 -14.77 13.17 -6.68
N ASP A 61 -16.02 12.82 -6.43
CA ASP A 61 -16.57 12.73 -5.07
C ASP A 61 -15.86 11.66 -4.22
N GLU A 62 -15.46 10.54 -4.83
CA GLU A 62 -14.68 9.49 -4.15
C GLU A 62 -13.32 10.02 -3.68
N CYS A 63 -12.58 10.71 -4.57
CA CYS A 63 -11.30 11.32 -4.22
C CYS A 63 -11.48 12.42 -3.16
N LYS A 64 -12.54 13.24 -3.23
CA LYS A 64 -12.83 14.25 -2.19
C LYS A 64 -13.00 13.60 -0.81
N GLN A 65 -13.77 12.52 -0.73
CA GLN A 65 -13.97 11.79 0.53
C GLN A 65 -12.67 11.20 1.06
N LEU A 66 -11.85 10.63 0.18
CA LEU A 66 -10.55 10.07 0.57
C LEU A 66 -9.61 11.15 1.10
N ILE A 67 -9.47 12.27 0.39
CA ILE A 67 -8.62 13.40 0.78
C ILE A 67 -9.08 13.96 2.14
N ALA A 68 -10.40 14.09 2.35
CA ALA A 68 -10.93 14.55 3.64
C ALA A 68 -10.60 13.62 4.81
N ARG A 69 -10.45 12.30 4.55
CA ARG A 69 -10.09 11.30 5.57
C ARG A 69 -8.58 11.12 5.74
N MET A 70 -7.74 11.64 4.83
CA MET A 70 -6.28 11.45 4.90
C MET A 70 -5.65 11.87 6.23
N PRO A 71 -5.99 13.02 6.84
CA PRO A 71 -5.41 13.42 8.12
C PRO A 71 -5.66 12.39 9.24
N TYR A 72 -6.87 11.83 9.26
CA TYR A 72 -7.24 10.79 10.22
C TYR A 72 -6.48 9.48 9.97
N ILE A 73 -6.33 9.08 8.72
CA ILE A 73 -5.55 7.89 8.34
C ILE A 73 -4.08 8.05 8.75
N VAL A 74 -3.48 9.22 8.50
CA VAL A 74 -2.10 9.51 8.92
C VAL A 74 -1.96 9.40 10.44
N LYS A 75 -2.89 9.98 11.20
CA LYS A 75 -2.91 9.89 12.67
C LYS A 75 -2.97 8.43 13.15
N LEU A 76 -3.87 7.62 12.60
CA LEU A 76 -3.97 6.19 12.93
C LEU A 76 -2.66 5.45 12.63
N MET A 77 -2.02 5.74 11.49
CA MET A 77 -0.74 5.12 11.14
C MET A 77 0.38 5.48 12.13
N GLU A 78 0.40 6.71 12.63
CA GLU A 78 1.36 7.16 13.65
C GLU A 78 1.10 6.49 15.00
N GLU A 79 -0.17 6.38 15.41
CA GLU A 79 -0.57 5.67 16.63
C GLU A 79 -0.17 4.20 16.58
N THR A 80 -0.48 3.50 15.48
CA THR A 80 -0.08 2.10 15.28
C THR A 80 1.44 1.93 15.26
N LYS A 81 2.19 2.86 14.64
CA LYS A 81 3.67 2.83 14.69
C LYS A 81 4.20 2.97 16.12
N ARG A 82 3.57 3.81 16.94
CA ARG A 82 3.93 4.00 18.34
C ARG A 82 3.65 2.74 19.15
N GLU A 83 2.45 2.17 19.02
CA GLU A 83 2.08 0.92 19.70
C GLU A 83 3.03 -0.23 19.34
N LEU A 84 3.42 -0.36 18.07
CA LEU A 84 4.42 -1.34 17.64
C LEU A 84 5.80 -1.10 18.24
N ALA A 85 6.21 0.16 18.39
CA ALA A 85 7.48 0.51 19.02
C ALA A 85 7.48 0.18 20.52
N ASP A 86 6.40 0.53 21.21
CA ASP A 86 6.21 0.24 22.64
C ASP A 86 6.16 -1.27 22.89
N LEU A 87 5.43 -2.01 22.06
CA LEU A 87 5.36 -3.48 22.15
C LEU A 87 6.74 -4.11 21.95
N LYS A 88 7.52 -3.66 20.95
CA LYS A 88 8.89 -4.15 20.72
C LYS A 88 9.82 -3.84 21.88
N ALA A 89 9.70 -2.65 22.48
CA ALA A 89 10.51 -2.24 23.62
C ALA A 89 10.20 -3.10 24.86
N ASN A 90 8.90 -3.33 25.13
CA ASN A 90 8.46 -4.14 26.26
C ASN A 90 8.83 -5.62 26.08
N TYR A 91 8.65 -6.18 24.87
CA TYR A 91 9.07 -7.55 24.57
C TYR A 91 10.56 -7.78 24.87
N ARG A 92 11.43 -6.84 24.49
CA ARG A 92 12.87 -6.91 24.81
C ARG A 92 13.14 -6.85 26.32
N LYS A 93 12.43 -5.99 27.05
CA LYS A 93 12.56 -5.87 28.51
C LYS A 93 12.13 -7.14 29.22
N ASP A 94 11.00 -7.73 28.82
CA ASP A 94 10.48 -8.97 29.41
C ASP A 94 11.38 -10.16 29.10
N THR A 95 11.95 -10.22 27.90
CA THR A 95 12.92 -11.26 27.53
C THR A 95 14.20 -11.13 28.39
N TYR A 96 14.71 -9.91 28.57
CA TYR A 96 15.91 -9.69 29.40
C TYR A 96 15.65 -9.98 30.89
N ALA A 97 14.50 -9.55 31.42
CA ALA A 97 14.11 -9.80 32.80
C ALA A 97 13.89 -11.30 33.09
N ASN A 98 13.34 -12.06 32.14
CA ASN A 98 13.17 -13.50 32.27
C ASN A 98 14.51 -14.26 32.17
N VAL A 99 15.43 -13.82 31.32
CA VAL A 99 16.78 -14.41 31.25
C VAL A 99 17.58 -14.17 32.54
N LEU A 100 17.49 -12.97 33.13
CA LEU A 100 18.17 -12.65 34.40
C LEU A 100 17.63 -13.45 35.59
N LYS A 101 16.30 -13.65 35.66
CA LYS A 101 15.67 -14.43 36.74
C LYS A 101 16.10 -15.90 36.70
N ASN A 102 16.30 -16.45 35.50
CA ASN A 102 16.70 -17.85 35.32
C ASN A 102 18.19 -18.11 35.61
N THR A 103 19.04 -17.08 35.69
CA THR A 103 20.47 -17.22 36.02
C THR A 103 20.79 -16.94 37.49
N THR A 104 19.81 -16.50 38.30
CA THR A 104 20.02 -16.16 39.72
C THR A 104 19.53 -17.27 40.68
N SER A 105 18.92 -18.35 40.18
CA SER A 105 18.78 -19.59 40.93
C SER A 105 20.11 -20.36 40.85
N ALA A 106 20.76 -20.50 42.01
CA ALA A 106 22.05 -21.13 42.30
C ALA A 106 22.64 -22.10 41.24
N PRO A 107 23.96 -22.05 40.97
CA PRO A 107 24.65 -23.07 40.19
C PRO A 107 24.83 -24.33 41.03
N ASP A 108 23.81 -25.20 41.07
CA ASP A 108 24.03 -26.59 41.41
C ASP A 108 24.65 -27.32 40.20
N SER A 109 25.95 -27.59 40.35
CA SER A 109 26.66 -28.79 39.92
C SER A 109 26.21 -29.49 38.61
N ILE A 110 27.09 -29.39 37.62
CA ILE A 110 27.52 -30.47 36.71
C ILE A 110 26.39 -31.36 36.13
N ASN A 111 25.92 -31.00 34.95
CA ASN A 111 25.83 -31.96 33.85
C ASN A 111 25.85 -31.23 32.51
N LYS A 112 26.91 -31.45 31.71
CA LYS A 112 27.02 -30.95 30.34
C LYS A 112 25.91 -31.56 29.49
N PRO A 113 24.99 -30.78 28.89
CA PRO A 113 24.24 -31.25 27.74
C PRO A 113 25.20 -31.21 26.55
N SER A 114 25.42 -32.35 25.91
CA SER A 114 26.06 -32.43 24.61
C SER A 114 25.26 -31.57 23.62
N LEU A 115 25.88 -30.52 23.09
CA LEU A 115 25.35 -29.79 21.94
C LEU A 115 25.18 -30.77 20.77
N PRO A 116 24.05 -30.76 20.05
CA PRO A 116 23.96 -31.49 18.80
C PRO A 116 24.87 -30.82 17.79
N THR A 117 25.98 -31.49 17.46
CA THR A 117 26.84 -31.11 16.33
C THR A 117 26.00 -31.18 15.05
N ILE A 118 25.57 -30.02 14.55
CA ILE A 118 25.01 -29.93 13.21
C ILE A 118 26.19 -30.05 12.24
N ILE A 119 26.39 -31.26 11.71
CA ILE A 119 27.32 -31.49 10.60
C ILE A 119 26.69 -30.88 9.35
N ILE A 120 27.04 -29.62 9.06
CA ILE A 120 26.73 -29.03 7.76
C ILE A 120 27.71 -29.63 6.76
N ARG A 121 27.25 -30.63 5.98
CA ARG A 121 27.99 -31.09 4.80
C ARG A 121 27.94 -29.98 3.73
N PRO A 122 29.06 -29.39 3.31
CA PRO A 122 29.05 -28.49 2.16
C PRO A 122 28.66 -29.30 0.92
N LYS A 123 27.66 -28.81 0.17
CA LYS A 123 27.38 -29.29 -1.19
C LYS A 123 28.59 -28.93 -2.06
N SER A 124 29.48 -29.89 -2.27
CA SER A 124 30.48 -29.82 -3.31
C SER A 124 29.78 -29.74 -4.67
N GLN A 125 30.23 -28.73 -5.39
CA GLN A 125 30.03 -28.45 -6.81
C GLN A 125 29.84 -29.71 -7.65
N GLN A 126 28.64 -29.89 -8.22
CA GLN A 126 28.52 -30.62 -9.48
C GLN A 126 28.65 -29.61 -10.59
N ASN A 127 29.80 -29.62 -11.25
CA ASN A 127 29.94 -29.03 -12.55
C ASN A 127 30.73 -30.01 -13.44
N ILE A 128 30.23 -30.14 -14.68
CA ILE A 128 30.92 -30.55 -15.91
C ILE A 128 30.85 -32.03 -16.34
N GLY A 129 30.37 -32.22 -17.57
CA GLY A 129 30.72 -33.34 -18.48
C GLY A 129 29.50 -33.91 -19.21
N LYS A 130 28.99 -33.31 -20.30
CA LYS A 130 29.41 -33.51 -21.71
C LYS A 130 29.75 -34.96 -22.08
N ASN A 131 28.92 -35.53 -22.97
CA ASN A 131 29.22 -36.40 -24.13
C ASN A 131 27.82 -36.70 -24.74
N LYS A 132 27.42 -36.23 -25.93
CA LYS A 132 27.91 -36.56 -27.29
C LYS A 132 28.29 -38.02 -27.47
#